data_AF-A0A7V9NPC8-F1
#
_entry.id   AF-A0A7V9NPC8-F1
#
_cell.length_a   1.000
_cell.length_b   1.000
_cell.length_c   1.000
_cell.angle_alpha   90.00
_cell.angle_beta   90.00
_cell.angle_gamma   90.00
#
_symmetry.space_group_name_H-M   'P 1'
#
loop_
_entity.id
_entity.type
_entity.pdbx_description
1 polymer ?
#
loop_
_entity_poly.entity_id
_entity_poly.type
_entity_poly.pdbx_seq_one_letter_code
_entity_poly.pdbx_strand_id
1 'polypeptide(L)'
;MQKRFGRRAGKDARFNVFGNLGIGILTVPLENFSQNDVLLYGIAGIYRLNDRINIVSEVNGRANTRRGNAPLGTESISQFRIGTQIKASSLRFDTAAIFGLTRFSPRTGVTFGVTYLSPNIFTPAK
;
A
#
# COMPACT_ATOMS: atom_id res chain seq x y z
N MET A 1 2.90 -11.88 -1.90
CA MET A 1 3.55 -12.70 -0.84
C MET A 1 3.25 -12.10 0.52
N GLN A 2 2.94 -12.91 1.54
CA GLN A 2 2.70 -12.42 2.91
C GLN A 2 3.42 -13.32 3.95
N LYS A 3 4.07 -12.72 4.94
CA LYS A 3 4.75 -13.42 6.04
C LYS A 3 4.42 -12.77 7.39
N ARG A 4 4.03 -13.59 8.37
CA ARG A 4 3.65 -13.15 9.72
C ARG A 4 4.66 -13.68 10.75
N PHE A 5 5.04 -12.85 11.70
CA PHE A 5 6.04 -13.15 12.73
C PHE A 5 5.51 -12.84 14.14
N GLY A 6 6.05 -13.54 15.14
CA GLY A 6 5.74 -13.30 16.56
C GLY A 6 4.33 -13.76 16.97
N ARG A 7 3.81 -14.81 16.32
CA ARG A 7 2.52 -15.43 16.67
C ARG A 7 2.68 -16.16 18.01
N ARG A 8 1.87 -15.81 19.02
CA ARG A 8 1.74 -16.57 20.28
C ARG A 8 0.38 -17.24 20.30
N ALA A 9 0.24 -18.39 20.96
CA ALA A 9 -1.04 -19.08 21.10
C ALA A 9 -2.11 -18.09 21.63
N GLY A 10 -3.22 -17.94 20.90
CA GLY A 10 -4.32 -17.03 21.24
C GLY A 10 -4.09 -15.53 20.96
N LYS A 11 -2.97 -15.10 20.36
CA LYS A 11 -2.71 -13.69 20.02
C LYS A 11 -2.39 -13.48 18.55
N ASP A 12 -2.82 -12.34 18.02
CA ASP A 12 -2.48 -11.88 16.67
C ASP A 12 -0.96 -11.76 16.51
N ALA A 13 -0.48 -11.96 15.27
CA ALA A 13 0.94 -11.79 14.94
C ALA A 13 1.38 -10.35 15.21
N ARG A 14 2.52 -10.17 15.90
CA ARG A 14 3.06 -8.85 16.23
C ARG A 14 3.60 -8.11 15.01
N PHE A 15 4.06 -8.84 14.01
CA PHE A 15 4.62 -8.25 12.80
C PHE A 15 4.11 -8.99 11.57
N ASN A 16 3.66 -8.25 10.57
CA ASN A 16 3.12 -8.79 9.33
C ASN A 16 3.71 -8.03 8.16
N VAL A 17 4.41 -8.73 7.27
CA VAL A 17 5.03 -8.17 6.07
C VAL A 17 4.33 -8.74 4.85
N PHE A 18 4.03 -7.89 3.89
CA PHE A 18 3.40 -8.26 2.63
C PHE A 18 4.08 -7.52 1.49
N GLY A 19 4.19 -8.21 0.36
CA GLY A 19 4.80 -7.68 -0.85
C GLY A 19 4.01 -8.10 -2.06
N ASN A 20 3.85 -7.18 -3.00
CA ASN A 20 3.12 -7.35 -4.24
C ASN A 20 4.03 -6.96 -5.42
N LEU A 21 3.98 -7.74 -6.48
CA LEU A 21 4.64 -7.48 -7.75
C LEU A 21 3.61 -7.72 -8.85
N GLY A 22 3.61 -6.88 -9.87
CA GLY A 22 2.68 -6.98 -10.98
C GLY A 22 3.17 -6.23 -12.21
N ILE A 23 2.47 -6.40 -13.31
CA ILE A 23 2.70 -5.66 -14.56
C ILE A 23 1.46 -4.81 -14.82
N GLY A 24 1.66 -3.55 -15.16
CA GLY A 24 0.60 -2.64 -15.60
C GLY A 24 0.85 -2.25 -17.05
N ILE A 25 -0.23 -2.11 -17.82
CA ILE A 25 -0.19 -1.59 -19.18
C ILE A 25 -0.90 -0.24 -19.13
N LEU A 26 -0.19 0.82 -19.47
CA LEU A 26 -0.70 2.18 -19.43
C LEU A 26 -0.79 2.74 -20.85
N THR A 27 -1.95 3.29 -21.21
CA THR A 27 -2.08 4.09 -22.43
C THR A 27 -1.27 5.37 -22.30
N VAL A 28 -0.47 5.71 -23.31
CA VAL A 28 0.24 6.98 -23.36
C VAL A 28 -0.76 8.08 -23.73
N PRO A 29 -1.04 9.05 -22.86
CA PRO A 29 -2.11 10.02 -23.08
C PRO A 29 -1.84 11.01 -24.21
N LEU A 30 -0.58 11.24 -24.58
CA LEU A 30 -0.17 12.23 -25.59
C LEU A 30 0.29 11.63 -26.92
N GLU A 31 0.32 10.30 -27.04
CA GLU A 31 0.72 9.61 -28.27
C GLU A 31 -0.41 8.69 -28.74
N ASN A 32 -0.84 8.86 -29.99
CA ASN A 32 -1.88 8.01 -30.57
C ASN A 32 -1.42 6.55 -30.65
N PHE A 33 -2.25 5.64 -30.16
CA PHE A 33 -2.04 4.18 -30.20
C PHE A 33 -0.74 3.69 -29.53
N SER A 34 -0.18 4.45 -28.61
CA SER A 34 1.03 4.09 -27.86
C SER A 34 0.68 3.55 -26.48
N GLN A 35 1.30 2.45 -26.11
CA GLN A 35 1.16 1.80 -24.80
C GLN A 35 2.53 1.70 -24.15
N ASN A 36 2.55 1.83 -22.83
CA ASN A 36 3.75 1.67 -22.04
C ASN A 36 3.53 0.62 -20.94
N ASP A 37 4.41 -0.36 -20.92
CA ASP A 37 4.42 -1.38 -19.89
C ASP A 37 5.16 -0.85 -18.66
N VAL A 38 4.59 -1.09 -17.48
CA VAL A 38 5.17 -0.68 -16.21
C VAL A 38 5.23 -1.86 -15.26
N LEU A 39 6.33 -1.96 -14.52
CA LEU A 39 6.46 -2.89 -13.41
C LEU A 39 5.84 -2.24 -12.17
N LEU A 40 4.80 -2.85 -11.62
CA LEU A 40 4.20 -2.46 -10.35
C LEU A 40 4.86 -3.22 -9.21
N TYR A 41 5.19 -2.52 -8.14
CA TYR A 41 5.76 -3.13 -6.95
C TYR A 41 5.25 -2.47 -5.68
N GLY A 42 5.19 -3.25 -4.62
CA GLY A 42 4.89 -2.75 -3.28
C GLY A 42 5.40 -3.69 -2.21
N ILE A 43 5.91 -3.13 -1.13
CA ILE A 43 6.25 -3.86 0.09
C ILE A 43 5.73 -3.06 1.27
N ALA A 44 5.15 -3.75 2.24
CA ALA A 44 4.52 -3.13 3.37
C ALA A 44 4.67 -4.00 4.62
N GLY A 45 4.74 -3.34 5.76
CA GLY A 45 4.91 -3.91 7.07
C GLY A 45 3.90 -3.30 8.04
N ILE A 46 3.24 -4.15 8.80
CA ILE A 46 2.37 -3.78 9.91
C ILE A 46 2.99 -4.31 11.19
N TYR A 47 3.21 -3.41 12.15
CA TYR A 47 3.66 -3.73 13.50
C TYR A 47 2.54 -3.43 14.50
N ARG A 48 2.11 -4.45 15.24
CA ARG A 48 1.06 -4.32 16.26
C ARG A 48 1.67 -3.84 17.58
N LEU A 49 1.36 -2.61 17.98
CA LEU A 49 1.76 -2.08 19.29
C LEU A 49 0.92 -2.70 20.41
N ASN A 50 -0.40 -2.72 20.21
CA ASN A 50 -1.36 -3.30 21.14
C ASN A 50 -2.62 -3.76 20.38
N ASP A 51 -3.66 -4.19 21.08
CA ASP A 51 -4.86 -4.76 20.45
C ASP A 51 -5.72 -3.77 19.66
N ARG A 52 -5.41 -2.47 19.75
CA ARG A 52 -6.13 -1.39 19.09
C ARG A 52 -5.26 -0.57 18.14
N ILE A 53 -3.94 -0.55 18.32
CA ILE A 53 -3.02 0.33 17.61
C ILE A 53 -1.99 -0.50 16.85
N ASN A 54 -1.91 -0.23 15.54
CA ASN A 54 -0.87 -0.73 14.66
C ASN A 54 -0.08 0.43 14.06
N ILE A 55 1.22 0.23 13.86
CA ILE A 55 2.05 1.06 12.99
C ILE A 55 2.08 0.38 11.62
N VAL A 56 1.91 1.17 10.56
CA VAL A 56 1.95 0.71 9.18
C VAL A 56 3.05 1.46 8.46
N SER A 57 3.82 0.74 7.66
CA SER A 57 4.82 1.31 6.77
C SER A 57 4.72 0.62 5.42
N GLU A 58 4.82 1.35 4.32
CA GLU A 58 4.83 0.77 2.99
C GLU A 58 5.66 1.59 2.02
N VAL A 59 6.26 0.89 1.07
CA VAL A 59 6.84 1.48 -0.14
C VAL A 59 6.05 0.89 -1.30
N ASN A 60 5.47 1.73 -2.14
CA ASN A 60 4.77 1.29 -3.33
C ASN A 60 5.05 2.19 -4.52
N GLY A 61 5.02 1.62 -5.71
CA GLY A 61 5.31 2.37 -6.91
C GLY A 61 5.15 1.58 -8.19
N ARG A 62 5.44 2.28 -9.27
CA ARG A 62 5.54 1.76 -10.62
C ARG A 62 6.86 2.21 -11.24
N ALA A 63 7.52 1.32 -11.96
CA ALA A 63 8.71 1.61 -12.74
C ALA A 63 8.38 1.43 -14.23
N ASN A 64 8.79 2.40 -15.05
CA ASN A 64 8.73 2.28 -16.50
C ASN A 64 9.72 1.21 -16.98
N THR A 65 9.29 0.30 -17.85
CA THR A 65 10.17 -0.75 -18.42
C THR A 65 10.79 -0.36 -19.76
N ARG A 66 10.31 0.71 -20.42
CA ARG A 66 10.82 1.17 -21.71
C ARG A 66 12.22 1.80 -21.56
N ARG A 67 13.16 1.40 -22.43
CA ARG A 67 14.49 2.01 -22.51
C ARG A 67 14.38 3.40 -23.15
N GLY A 68 14.57 4.46 -22.36
CA GLY A 68 14.49 5.86 -22.81
C GLY A 68 13.71 6.76 -21.84
N ASN A 69 13.35 7.97 -22.28
CA ASN A 69 12.45 8.83 -21.51
C ASN A 69 11.05 8.19 -21.46
N ALA A 70 10.48 8.08 -20.26
CA ALA A 70 9.10 7.62 -20.10
C ALA A 70 8.15 8.61 -20.80
N PRO A 71 7.20 8.13 -21.62
CA PRO A 71 6.16 9.00 -22.15
C PRO A 71 5.41 9.70 -21.02
N LEU A 72 5.07 10.98 -21.20
CA LEU A 72 4.42 11.79 -20.19
C LEU A 72 3.13 11.12 -19.69
N GLY A 73 2.96 11.00 -18.37
CA GLY A 73 1.87 10.28 -17.71
C GLY A 73 2.17 8.81 -17.36
N THR A 74 3.24 8.23 -17.91
CA THR A 74 3.67 6.85 -17.66
C THR A 74 4.98 6.77 -16.87
N GLU A 75 5.34 7.85 -16.19
CA GLU A 75 6.59 7.95 -15.47
C GLU A 75 6.64 7.03 -14.26
N SER A 76 7.87 6.77 -13.82
CA SER A 76 8.12 6.02 -12.60
C SER A 76 7.73 6.86 -11.38
N ILE A 77 6.73 6.39 -10.65
CA ILE A 77 6.21 7.02 -9.43
C ILE A 77 6.41 6.02 -8.30
N SER A 78 7.07 6.44 -7.23
CA SER A 78 7.24 5.62 -6.03
C SER A 78 7.06 6.46 -4.77
N GLN A 79 6.38 5.90 -3.77
CA GLN A 79 6.01 6.57 -2.53
C GLN A 79 6.35 5.67 -1.35
N PHE A 80 6.90 6.28 -0.31
CA PHE A 80 6.98 5.71 1.02
C PHE A 80 5.86 6.29 1.88
N ARG A 81 5.14 5.44 2.60
CA ARG A 81 4.09 5.85 3.54
C ARG A 81 4.36 5.24 4.90
N ILE A 82 4.18 6.03 5.94
CA ILE A 82 4.28 5.58 7.33
C ILE A 82 3.15 6.19 8.15
N GLY A 83 2.52 5.38 8.97
CA GLY A 83 1.28 5.76 9.60
C GLY A 83 0.85 4.86 10.74
N THR A 84 -0.34 5.15 11.24
CA THR A 84 -0.99 4.39 12.32
C THR A 84 -2.40 3.98 11.94
N GLN A 85 -2.78 2.83 12.48
CA GLN A 85 -4.13 2.29 12.44
C GLN A 85 -4.65 2.17 13.86
N ILE A 86 -5.73 2.88 14.17
CA ILE A 86 -6.34 2.91 15.50
C ILE A 86 -7.76 2.36 15.40
N LYS A 87 -8.01 1.24 16.08
CA LYS A 87 -9.33 0.63 16.19
C LYS A 87 -10.02 1.12 17.47
N ALA A 88 -11.17 1.75 17.30
CA ALA A 88 -12.03 2.19 18.38
C ALA A 88 -13.45 1.68 18.13
N SER A 89 -13.90 0.70 18.92
CA SER A 89 -15.21 0.04 18.75
C SER A 89 -15.38 -0.53 17.32
N SER A 90 -16.42 -0.09 16.61
CA SER A 90 -16.75 -0.41 15.22
C SER A 90 -16.08 0.51 14.20
N LEU A 91 -15.14 1.36 14.60
CA LEU A 91 -14.41 2.25 13.70
C LEU A 91 -12.92 1.92 13.69
N ARG A 92 -12.30 2.06 12.52
CA ARG A 92 -10.86 2.07 12.35
C ARG A 92 -10.45 3.41 11.72
N PHE A 93 -9.58 4.11 12.40
CA PHE A 93 -8.95 5.34 11.93
C PHE A 93 -7.59 5.01 11.35
N ASP A 94 -7.31 5.50 10.16
CA ASP A 94 -6.08 5.31 9.41
C ASP A 94 -5.46 6.69 9.18
N THR A 95 -4.22 6.90 9.62
CA THR A 95 -3.46 8.14 9.36
C THR A 95 -2.09 7.78 8.81
N ALA A 96 -1.60 8.45 7.77
CA ALA A 96 -0.24 8.24 7.30
C ALA A 96 0.37 9.49 6.67
N ALA A 97 1.67 9.68 6.89
CA ALA A 97 2.51 10.59 6.14
C ALA A 97 3.03 9.88 4.88
N ILE A 98 3.15 10.63 3.79
CA ILE A 98 3.55 10.17 2.46
C ILE A 98 4.79 10.94 2.06
N PHE A 99 5.79 10.24 1.51
CA PHE A 99 7.03 10.80 1.00
C PHE A 99 7.29 10.27 -0.40
N GLY A 100 7.52 11.15 -1.37
CA GLY A 100 7.86 10.77 -2.73
C GLY A 100 9.31 10.28 -2.82
N LEU A 101 9.51 9.15 -3.50
CA LEU A 101 10.83 8.55 -3.71
C LEU A 101 11.41 8.79 -5.12
N THR A 102 10.59 9.21 -6.08
CA THR A 102 11.03 9.54 -7.45
C THR A 102 10.76 11.00 -7.79
N ARG A 103 11.40 11.48 -8.87
CA ARG A 103 11.28 12.87 -9.36
C ARG A 103 9.82 13.29 -9.62
N PHE A 104 8.99 12.35 -10.07
CA PHE A 104 7.59 12.61 -10.44
C PHE A 104 6.59 12.31 -9.31
N SER A 105 7.07 11.79 -8.18
CA SER A 105 6.20 11.59 -7.02
C SER A 105 5.96 12.90 -6.26
N PRO A 106 4.76 13.10 -5.68
CA PRO A 106 4.53 14.16 -4.70
C PRO A 106 5.58 14.10 -3.59
N ARG A 107 6.26 15.22 -3.31
CA ARG A 107 7.37 15.26 -2.34
C ARG A 107 6.94 14.80 -0.95
N THR A 108 5.82 15.33 -0.49
CA THR A 108 5.25 15.04 0.82
C THR A 108 3.73 15.07 0.74
N GLY A 109 3.05 14.32 1.60
CA GLY A 109 1.59 14.35 1.73
C GLY A 109 1.14 13.72 3.04
N VAL A 110 -0.15 13.84 3.31
CA VAL A 110 -0.81 13.17 4.44
C VAL A 110 -2.09 12.53 3.94
N THR A 111 -2.45 11.40 4.53
CA THR A 111 -3.73 10.73 4.30
C THR A 111 -4.40 10.42 5.62
N PHE A 112 -5.73 10.57 5.62
CA PHE A 112 -6.60 10.24 6.74
C PHE A 112 -7.79 9.47 6.21
N GLY A 113 -8.13 8.36 6.87
CA GLY A 113 -9.24 7.51 6.50
C GLY A 113 -9.99 7.02 7.72
N VAL A 114 -11.30 6.81 7.55
CA VAL A 114 -12.16 6.17 8.55
C VAL A 114 -12.86 5.00 7.89
N THR A 115 -12.70 3.82 8.48
CA THR A 115 -13.34 2.59 8.04
C THR A 115 -14.33 2.13 9.09
N TYR A 116 -15.59 1.92 8.70
CA TYR A 116 -16.57 1.26 9.54
C TYR A 116 -16.42 -0.26 9.46
N LEU A 117 -16.23 -0.90 10.61
CA LEU A 117 -16.12 -2.34 10.77
C LEU A 117 -17.51 -2.90 11.09
N SER A 118 -18.20 -3.37 10.05
CA SER A 118 -19.48 -4.07 10.24
C SER A 118 -19.24 -5.39 10.99
N PRO A 119 -20.16 -5.80 11.89
CA PRO A 119 -20.16 -7.14 12.45
C PRO A 119 -20.21 -8.20 11.35
N ASN A 120 -19.61 -9.38 11.60
CA ASN A 120 -19.74 -10.50 10.68
C ASN A 120 -21.20 -10.95 10.66
N ILE A 121 -21.92 -10.60 9.60
CA ILE A 121 -23.31 -11.00 9.35
C ILE A 121 -23.44 -12.40 8.72
N PHE A 122 -22.31 -13.01 8.36
CA PHE A 122 -22.24 -14.39 7.85
C PHE A 122 -21.24 -15.21 8.67
N THR A 123 -21.74 -16.29 9.26
CA THR A 123 -20.94 -17.40 9.78
C THR A 123 -21.07 -18.54 8.77
N PRO A 124 -20.02 -18.94 8.04
CA PRO A 124 -20.09 -20.10 7.15
C PRO A 124 -20.52 -21.33 7.92
N ALA A 125 -21.43 -22.13 7.35
CA ALA A 125 -21.79 -23.43 7.92
C ALA A 125 -20.54 -24.31 8.01
N LYS A 126 -20.38 -25.01 9.15
CA LYS A 126 -19.29 -25.95 9.41
C LYS A 126 -19.36 -27.15 8.48
#